data_AF-A0AAP2GLF2-F1
#
_entry.id   AF-A0AAP2GLF2-F1
#
_cell.length_a   1.000
_cell.length_b   1.000
_cell.length_c   1.000
_cell.angle_alpha   90.00
_cell.angle_beta   90.00
_cell.angle_gamma   90.00
#
_symmetry.space_group_name_H-M   'P 1'
#
loop_
_entity.id
_entity.type
_entity.pdbx_description
1 polymer ?
#
loop_
_entity_poly.entity_id
_entity_poly.type
_entity_poly.pdbx_seq_one_letter_code
_entity_poly.pdbx_strand_id
1 'polypeptide(L)' 'VHNYNGLLCKMKDADDLADKMKQIAGLDNEALQQFGRNGRQKMETEYDESFVINKYVQALNRFKKAS' A
#
# COMPACT_ATOMS: atom_id res chain seq x y z
N VAL A 1 -0.09 6.83 7.48
CA VAL A 1 -1.17 6.66 8.48
C VAL A 1 -1.40 5.16 8.65
N HIS A 2 -1.37 4.65 9.88
CA HIS A 2 -1.73 3.25 10.17
C HIS A 2 -3.25 3.12 10.28
N ASN A 3 -3.80 1.91 10.10
CA ASN A 3 -5.24 1.65 10.23
C ASN A 3 -6.14 2.49 9.29
N TYR A 4 -5.66 2.76 8.07
CA TYR A 4 -6.39 3.59 7.09
C TYR A 4 -6.87 2.77 5.88
N ASN A 5 -6.01 1.90 5.35
CA ASN A 5 -6.29 1.03 4.21
C ASN A 5 -6.01 -0.45 4.52
N GLY A 6 -5.99 -0.79 5.80
CA GLY A 6 -5.61 -2.11 6.32
C GLY A 6 -4.87 -2.02 7.64
N LEU A 7 -4.47 -3.19 8.15
CA LEU A 7 -3.71 -3.35 9.38
C LEU A 7 -2.27 -3.78 9.07
N LEU A 8 -1.33 -3.33 9.89
CA LEU A 8 0.04 -3.83 9.86
C LEU A 8 0.22 -4.87 10.97
N CYS A 9 1.05 -5.87 10.67
CA CYS A 9 1.46 -6.89 11.64
C CYS A 9 2.97 -6.77 11.90
N LYS A 10 3.39 -7.13 13.10
CA LYS A 10 4.80 -7.26 13.46
C LYS A 10 5.45 -8.38 12.65
N MET A 11 6.69 -8.15 12.26
CA MET A 11 7.45 -9.10 11.44
C MET A 11 7.68 -10.41 12.21
N LYS A 12 7.31 -11.54 11.60
CA LYS A 12 7.48 -12.91 12.15
C LYS A 12 6.77 -13.14 13.50
N ASP A 13 5.72 -12.38 13.78
CA ASP A 13 4.89 -12.52 14.97
C ASP A 13 3.55 -13.17 14.57
N ALA A 14 3.39 -14.46 14.89
CA ALA A 14 2.20 -15.22 14.53
C ALA A 14 0.97 -14.80 15.37
N ASP A 15 1.20 -14.40 16.62
CA ASP A 15 0.13 -13.99 17.52
C ASP A 15 -0.43 -12.62 17.09
N ASP A 16 0.44 -11.66 16.76
CA ASP A 16 -0.01 -10.36 16.25
C ASP A 16 -0.74 -10.50 14.89
N LEU A 17 -0.27 -11.39 14.00
CA LEU A 17 -0.99 -11.70 12.76
C LEU A 17 -2.40 -12.25 13.05
N ALA A 18 -2.51 -13.24 13.93
CA ALA A 18 -3.80 -13.83 14.31
C ALA A 18 -4.74 -12.76 14.89
N ASP A 19 -4.22 -11.86 15.71
CA ASP A 19 -5.00 -10.77 16.30
C ASP A 19 -5.46 -9.75 15.25
N LYS A 20 -4.63 -9.38 14.27
CA LYS A 20 -5.06 -8.50 13.16
C LYS A 20 -6.10 -9.17 12.28
N MET A 21 -6.00 -10.47 12.05
CA MET A 21 -7.00 -11.22 11.28
C MET A 21 -8.35 -11.24 12.00
N LYS A 22 -8.37 -11.48 13.32
CA LYS A 22 -9.60 -11.41 14.14
C LYS A 22 -10.20 -10.00 14.13
N GLN A 23 -9.36 -8.96 14.19
CA GLN A 23 -9.82 -7.58 14.08
C GLN A 23 -10.52 -7.32 12.75
N ILE A 24 -9.88 -7.69 11.61
CA ILE A 24 -10.48 -7.56 10.28
C ILE A 24 -11.81 -8.33 10.20
N ALA A 25 -11.85 -9.56 10.70
CA ALA A 25 -13.06 -10.39 10.68
C ALA A 25 -14.20 -9.83 11.55
N GLY A 26 -13.88 -9.02 12.56
CA GLY A 26 -14.85 -8.35 13.42
C GLY A 26 -15.30 -6.97 12.92
N LEU A 27 -14.72 -6.45 11.85
CA LEU A 27 -15.17 -5.19 11.24
C LEU A 27 -16.51 -5.38 10.52
N ASP A 28 -17.32 -4.32 10.52
CA ASP A 28 -18.51 -4.29 9.67
C ASP A 28 -18.14 -4.12 8.19
N ASN A 29 -19.13 -4.35 7.33
CA ASN A 29 -18.95 -4.26 5.89
C ASN A 29 -18.56 -2.85 5.42
N GLU A 30 -19.01 -1.79 6.11
CA GLU A 30 -18.72 -0.42 5.72
C GLU A 30 -17.23 -0.09 5.95
N ALA A 31 -16.70 -0.47 7.11
CA ALA A 31 -15.30 -0.32 7.45
C ALA A 31 -14.40 -1.12 6.49
N LEU A 32 -14.77 -2.37 6.18
CA LEU A 32 -14.03 -3.20 5.22
C LEU A 32 -14.00 -2.56 3.82
N GLN A 33 -15.15 -2.07 3.35
CA GLN A 33 -15.21 -1.37 2.06
C GLN A 33 -14.40 -0.07 2.08
N GLN A 34 -14.40 0.67 3.19
CA GLN A 34 -13.60 1.88 3.31
C GLN A 34 -12.10 1.58 3.24
N PHE A 35 -11.62 0.52 3.89
CA PHE A 35 -10.24 0.07 3.74
C PHE A 35 -9.91 -0.28 2.28
N GLY A 36 -10.81 -0.98 1.60
CA GLY A 36 -10.66 -1.30 0.17
C GLY A 36 -10.56 -0.05 -0.72
N ARG A 37 -11.48 0.92 -0.54
CA ARG A 37 -11.46 2.20 -1.27
C ARG A 37 -10.18 2.98 -1.02
N ASN A 38 -9.77 3.09 0.24
CA ASN A 38 -8.54 3.77 0.63
C ASN A 38 -7.29 3.07 0.05
N GLY A 39 -7.29 1.74 0.03
CA GLY A 39 -6.24 0.93 -0.59
C GLY A 39 -6.13 1.17 -2.09
N ARG A 40 -7.26 1.17 -2.79
CA ARG A 40 -7.32 1.45 -4.23
C ARG A 40 -6.79 2.84 -4.56
N GLN A 41 -7.28 3.86 -3.85
CA GLN A 41 -6.83 5.24 -4.04
C GLN A 41 -5.32 5.39 -3.82
N LYS A 42 -4.76 4.71 -2.80
CA LYS A 42 -3.31 4.72 -2.55
C LYS A 42 -2.53 4.16 -3.74
N MET A 43 -2.98 3.03 -4.32
CA MET A 43 -2.31 2.41 -5.47
C MET A 43 -2.35 3.32 -6.69
N GLU A 44 -3.50 3.90 -7.01
CA GLU A 44 -3.66 4.81 -8.16
C GLU A 44 -2.86 6.11 -7.97
N THR A 45 -2.67 6.59 -6.74
CA THR A 45 -1.96 7.85 -6.49
C THR A 45 -0.44 7.66 -6.46
N GLU A 46 0.06 6.57 -5.87
CA GLU A 46 1.48 6.42 -5.56
C GLU A 46 2.19 5.37 -6.42
N TYR A 47 1.45 4.44 -7.00
CA TYR A 47 2.00 3.26 -7.69
C TYR A 47 1.44 3.07 -9.10
N ASP A 48 0.81 4.10 -9.67
CA ASP A 48 0.39 4.08 -11.08
C ASP A 48 1.60 3.79 -11.99
N GLU A 49 1.40 2.89 -12.95
CA GLU A 49 2.45 2.44 -13.86
C GLU A 49 3.10 3.62 -14.60
N SER A 50 2.31 4.62 -15.00
CA SER A 50 2.80 5.81 -15.68
C SER A 50 3.78 6.59 -14.81
N PHE A 51 3.51 6.68 -13.51
CA PHE A 51 4.42 7.33 -12.55
C PHE A 51 5.73 6.55 -12.44
N VAL A 52 5.65 5.23 -12.31
CA VAL A 52 6.83 4.35 -12.20
C VAL A 52 7.69 4.45 -13.46
N ILE A 53 7.11 4.29 -14.65
CA ILE A 53 7.82 4.41 -15.94
C ILE A 53 8.50 5.77 -16.07
N ASN A 54 7.77 6.85 -15.77
CA ASN A 54 8.32 8.20 -15.84
C ASN A 54 9.53 8.39 -14.92
N LYS A 55 9.51 7.82 -13.71
CA LYS A 55 10.67 7.85 -12.80
C LYS A 55 11.88 7.12 -13.39
N TYR A 56 11.69 5.94 -13.98
CA TYR A 56 12.78 5.20 -14.62
C TYR A 56 13.34 5.93 -15.84
N VAL A 57 12.48 6.46 -16.72
CA VAL A 57 12.91 7.26 -17.90
C VAL A 57 13.72 8.48 -17.46
N GLN A 58 13.28 9.19 -16.42
CA GLN A 58 14.03 10.32 -15.87
C GLN A 58 15.39 9.90 -15.32
N ALA A 59 15.48 8.78 -14.60
CA ALA A 59 16.74 8.26 -14.08
C ALA A 59 17.72 7.90 -15.21
N LEU A 60 17.24 7.21 -16.24
CA LEU A 60 18.04 6.85 -17.43
C LEU A 60 18.51 8.09 -18.19
N ASN A 61 17.66 9.10 -18.36
CA ASN A 61 18.03 10.35 -19.01
C ASN A 61 19.08 11.13 -18.20
N ARG A 62 19.00 11.12 -16.86
CA ARG A 62 20.04 11.70 -16.01
C ARG A 62 21.36 10.96 -16.15
N PHE A 63 21.33 9.62 -16.16
CA PHE A 63 22.52 8.80 -16.36
C PHE A 63 23.17 9.09 -17.72
N LYS A 64 22.40 9.09 -18.81
CA LYS A 64 22.90 9.40 -20.17
C LYS A 64 23.51 10.80 -20.31
N LYS A 65 23.05 11.79 -19.54
CA LYS A 65 23.61 13.16 -19.57
C LYS A 65 24.91 13.29 -18.78
N ALA A 66 25.18 12.36 -17.86
CA ALA A 66 26.36 12.39 -16.99
C ALA A 66 27.53 11.54 -17.53
N SER A 67 27.24 10.60 -18.43
CA SER A 67 28.22 9.84 -19.22
C SER A 67 28.68 10.61 -20.45
#